data_AF-Q7YWN2-F1
#
_entry.id   AF-Q7YWN2-F1
#
_cell.length_a   1.000
_cell.length_b   1.000
_cell.length_c   1.000
_cell.angle_alpha   90.00
_cell.angle_beta   90.00
_cell.angle_gamma   90.00
#
_symmetry.space_group_name_H-M   'P 1'
#
loop_
_entity.id
_entity.type
_entity.pdbx_description
1 polymer ?
#
loop_
_entity_poly.entity_id
_entity_poly.type
_entity_poly.pdbx_seq_one_letter_code
_entity_poly.pdbx_strand_id
1 'polypeptide(L)'
;MKVPEEIQTEMMADMLREKMKNHKKSKPSGKKKEKNEQIVAKADKPTSVQNPARTLVQIQEILAENSNNDDLSKSMDLLIPVMLGMLFCSPHPKVRDQAIECLRTIDQKMGKSIIEKHVKRMSNEKRTVIASLI
;
A
#
# COMPACT_ATOMS: atom_id res chain seq x y z
N MET A 1 -8.43 40.08 12.72
CA MET A 1 -7.11 39.42 12.74
C MET A 1 -7.36 37.93 12.77
N LYS A 2 -6.81 37.15 11.83
CA LYS A 2 -6.85 35.67 11.83
C LYS A 2 -5.59 35.14 12.52
N VAL A 3 -5.70 33.99 13.18
CA VAL A 3 -4.58 33.32 13.86
C VAL A 3 -3.66 32.68 12.79
N PRO A 4 -2.33 32.60 12.97
CA PRO A 4 -1.40 32.08 11.96
C PRO A 4 -1.78 30.69 11.40
N GLU A 5 -2.36 29.81 12.23
CA GLU A 5 -2.82 28.48 11.81
C GLU A 5 -4.01 28.53 10.82
N GLU A 6 -4.92 29.49 10.97
CA GLU A 6 -6.05 29.68 10.05
C GLU A 6 -5.56 30.13 8.67
N ILE A 7 -4.54 31.01 8.65
CA ILE A 7 -3.92 31.50 7.41
C ILE A 7 -3.25 30.33 6.67
N GLN A 8 -2.52 29.47 7.38
CA GLN A 8 -1.84 28.32 6.79
C GLN A 8 -2.84 27.30 6.22
N THR A 9 -3.93 27.04 6.93
CA THR A 9 -4.98 26.12 6.48
C THR A 9 -5.70 26.64 5.24
N GLU A 10 -6.00 27.94 5.18
CA GLU A 10 -6.60 28.59 4.02
C GLU A 10 -5.67 28.54 2.80
N MET A 11 -4.37 28.79 2.97
CA MET A 11 -3.36 28.64 1.90
C MET A 11 -3.28 27.21 1.36
N MET A 12 -3.31 26.19 2.22
CA MET A 12 -3.28 24.79 1.79
C MET A 12 -4.55 24.40 1.01
N ALA A 13 -5.71 24.90 1.43
CA ALA A 13 -6.98 24.65 0.74
C ALA A 13 -7.00 25.27 -0.67
N ASP A 14 -6.44 26.46 -0.84
CA ASP A 14 -6.36 27.13 -2.15
C ASP A 14 -5.39 26.42 -3.10
N MET A 15 -4.24 25.96 -2.59
CA MET A 15 -3.27 25.20 -3.39
C MET A 15 -3.85 23.86 -3.89
N LEU A 16 -4.68 23.19 -3.08
CA LEU A 16 -5.38 21.97 -3.49
C LEU A 16 -6.42 22.24 -4.58
N ARG A 17 -7.19 23.34 -4.45
CA ARG A 17 -8.17 23.76 -5.46
C ARG A 17 -7.52 24.12 -6.80
N GLU A 18 -6.36 24.77 -6.77
CA GLU A 18 -5.61 25.13 -7.98
C GLU A 18 -5.07 23.89 -8.71
N LYS A 19 -4.47 22.94 -7.99
CA LYS A 19 -4.03 21.66 -8.56
C LYS A 19 -5.16 20.88 -9.22
N MET A 20 -6.35 20.88 -8.61
CA MET A 20 -7.53 20.21 -9.20
C MET A 20 -8.04 20.89 -10.47
N LYS A 21 -7.95 22.23 -10.59
CA LYS A 21 -8.31 22.95 -11.83
C LYS A 21 -7.36 22.62 -12.98
N ASN A 22 -6.05 22.51 -12.70
CA ASN A 22 -5.06 22.18 -13.71
C ASN A 22 -5.22 20.76 -14.26
N HIS A 23 -5.67 19.80 -13.44
CA HIS A 23 -5.92 18.43 -13.89
C HIS A 23 -7.12 18.27 -14.84
N LYS A 24 -8.09 19.20 -14.83
CA LYS A 24 -9.28 19.12 -15.72
C LYS A 24 -9.02 19.62 -17.15
N LYS A 25 -7.89 20.28 -17.43
CA LYS A 25 -7.62 20.90 -18.74
C LYS A 25 -6.76 20.06 -19.69
N SER A 26 -6.30 18.88 -19.30
CA SER A 26 -5.50 18.00 -20.18
C SER A 26 -6.25 16.72 -20.56
N LYS A 27 -7.29 16.88 -21.37
CA LYS A 27 -7.91 15.82 -22.18
C LYS A 27 -7.82 16.20 -23.68
N PRO A 28 -7.86 15.21 -24.59
CA PRO A 28 -6.72 14.92 -25.46
C PRO A 28 -7.02 15.16 -26.94
N SER A 29 -5.99 15.22 -27.77
CA SER A 29 -6.15 14.96 -29.20
C SER A 29 -4.82 14.69 -29.90
N GLY A 30 -4.65 13.50 -30.47
CA GLY A 30 -4.10 13.43 -31.83
C GLY A 30 -3.00 12.41 -32.15
N LYS A 31 -3.44 11.21 -32.52
CA LYS A 31 -3.08 10.49 -33.77
C LYS A 31 -1.60 10.09 -34.05
N LYS A 32 -1.36 8.76 -34.04
CA LYS A 32 -0.77 7.93 -35.14
C LYS A 32 -0.83 6.44 -34.66
N LYS A 33 -1.62 5.55 -35.28
CA LYS A 33 -1.24 4.59 -36.37
C LYS A 33 0.11 3.92 -36.08
N GLU A 34 0.30 2.60 -36.06
CA GLU A 34 -0.31 1.49 -36.80
C GLU A 34 0.22 0.15 -36.20
N LYS A 35 -0.59 -0.92 -36.24
CA LYS A 35 -0.22 -2.35 -36.28
C LYS A 35 0.86 -2.90 -35.32
N ASN A 36 0.45 -3.60 -34.27
CA ASN A 36 0.65 -5.05 -34.13
C ASN A 36 -0.10 -5.54 -32.89
N GLU A 37 -1.05 -6.45 -33.08
CA GLU A 37 -1.87 -7.06 -32.03
C GLU A 37 -1.04 -8.00 -31.16
N GLN A 38 -0.31 -7.44 -30.21
CA GLN A 38 0.15 -8.16 -29.04
C GLN A 38 -0.49 -7.50 -27.83
N ILE A 39 -1.29 -8.31 -27.15
CA ILE A 39 -2.34 -7.98 -26.19
C ILE A 39 -1.69 -7.39 -24.92
N VAL A 40 -1.27 -6.13 -25.02
CA VAL A 40 -0.95 -5.23 -23.90
C VAL A 40 -2.03 -4.13 -23.91
N ALA A 41 -3.27 -4.53 -23.69
CA ALA A 41 -4.41 -3.62 -23.58
C ALA A 41 -5.33 -3.98 -22.41
N LYS A 42 -4.72 -4.38 -21.29
CA LYS A 42 -5.30 -4.19 -19.95
C LYS A 42 -4.56 -3.09 -19.18
N ALA A 43 -4.16 -2.04 -19.89
CA ALA A 43 -4.03 -0.71 -19.31
C ALA A 43 -5.38 0.00 -19.50
N ASP A 44 -5.81 0.84 -18.56
CA ASP A 44 -7.08 1.61 -18.55
C ASP A 44 -8.32 0.97 -17.88
N LYS A 45 -8.12 0.32 -16.75
CA LYS A 45 -9.02 0.59 -15.62
C LYS A 45 -8.15 1.21 -14.52
N PRO A 46 -8.43 2.43 -14.01
CA PRO A 46 -7.86 2.81 -12.72
C PRO A 46 -8.25 1.67 -11.78
N THR A 47 -7.25 0.92 -11.28
CA THR A 47 -7.47 -0.30 -10.50
C THR A 47 -8.52 0.02 -9.46
N SER A 48 -9.74 -0.47 -9.69
CA SER A 48 -10.97 -0.12 -8.96
C SER A 48 -10.64 0.00 -7.50
N VAL A 49 -10.62 1.22 -6.93
CA VAL A 49 -10.25 1.57 -5.54
C VAL A 49 -10.02 0.32 -4.72
N GLN A 50 -8.85 -0.30 -4.88
CA GLN A 50 -8.69 -1.65 -4.37
C GLN A 50 -8.68 -1.49 -2.86
N ASN A 51 -9.68 -2.07 -2.21
CA ASN A 51 -9.75 -2.06 -0.77
C ASN A 51 -8.47 -2.75 -0.28
N PRO A 52 -7.55 -2.05 0.41
CA PRO A 52 -6.28 -2.63 0.83
C PRO A 52 -6.48 -3.87 1.72
N ALA A 53 -7.60 -3.92 2.46
CA ALA A 53 -7.98 -5.12 3.21
C ALA A 53 -8.22 -6.34 2.29
N ARG A 54 -8.81 -6.17 1.11
CA ARG A 54 -9.00 -7.28 0.16
C ARG A 54 -7.66 -7.74 -0.43
N THR A 55 -6.76 -6.82 -0.74
CA THR A 55 -5.41 -7.17 -1.21
C THR A 55 -4.64 -7.97 -0.17
N LEU A 56 -4.76 -7.60 1.11
CA LEU A 56 -4.17 -8.36 2.22
C LEU A 56 -4.72 -9.80 2.32
N VAL A 57 -6.04 -9.97 2.19
CA VAL A 57 -6.67 -11.31 2.15
C VAL A 57 -6.13 -12.14 0.98
N GLN A 58 -6.02 -11.55 -0.21
CA GLN A 58 -5.47 -12.25 -1.38
C GLN A 58 -4.00 -12.67 -1.17
N ILE A 59 -3.19 -11.84 -0.52
CA ILE A 59 -1.81 -12.21 -0.17
C ILE A 59 -1.81 -13.41 0.79
N GLN A 60 -2.71 -13.43 1.78
CA GLN A 60 -2.85 -14.58 2.68
C GLN A 60 -3.26 -15.85 1.94
N GLU A 61 -4.19 -15.76 0.98
CA GLU A 61 -4.60 -16.89 0.14
C GLU A 61 -3.41 -17.43 -0.68
N ILE A 62 -2.62 -16.55 -1.31
CA ILE A 62 -1.41 -16.93 -2.05
C ILE A 62 -0.39 -17.62 -1.12
N LEU A 63 -0.20 -17.12 0.11
CA LEU A 63 0.67 -17.74 1.12
C LEU A 63 0.15 -19.10 1.61
N ALA A 64 -1.16 -19.31 1.60
CA ALA A 64 -1.75 -20.59 1.96
C ALA A 64 -1.49 -21.65 0.87
N GLU A 65 -1.64 -21.28 -0.40
CA GLU A 65 -1.50 -22.16 -1.57
C GLU A 65 -0.04 -22.50 -1.90
N ASN A 66 0.91 -21.59 -1.65
CA ASN A 66 2.30 -21.75 -2.04
C ASN A 66 3.19 -22.09 -0.83
N SER A 67 3.56 -23.36 -0.69
CA SER A 67 4.58 -23.80 0.27
C SER A 67 5.98 -23.80 -0.37
N ASN A 68 6.94 -23.11 0.25
CA ASN A 68 8.38 -23.16 -0.05
C ASN A 68 8.81 -22.65 -1.44
N ASN A 69 8.37 -21.45 -1.82
CA ASN A 69 8.85 -20.77 -3.04
C ASN A 69 9.80 -19.61 -2.68
N ASP A 70 11.06 -19.68 -3.10
CA ASP A 70 12.07 -18.63 -2.88
C ASP A 70 11.66 -17.29 -3.51
N ASP A 71 10.98 -17.30 -4.65
CA ASP A 71 10.49 -16.08 -5.30
C ASP A 71 9.31 -15.46 -4.54
N LEU A 72 8.50 -16.30 -3.87
CA LEU A 72 7.48 -15.83 -2.93
C LEU A 72 8.13 -15.17 -1.72
N SER A 73 9.20 -15.75 -1.17
CA SER A 73 9.97 -15.16 -0.06
C SER A 73 10.54 -13.78 -0.43
N LYS A 74 11.15 -13.64 -1.61
CA LYS A 74 11.60 -12.33 -2.13
C LYS A 74 10.45 -11.35 -2.30
N SER A 75 9.31 -11.80 -2.81
CA SER A 75 8.13 -10.95 -3.00
C SER A 75 7.57 -10.47 -1.66
N MET A 76 7.50 -11.35 -0.66
CA MET A 76 7.08 -10.98 0.70
C MET A 76 8.05 -10.00 1.33
N ASP A 77 9.36 -10.14 1.09
CA ASP A 77 10.36 -9.21 1.59
C ASP A 77 10.09 -7.76 1.17
N LEU A 78 9.62 -7.58 -0.06
CA LEU A 78 9.22 -6.27 -0.61
C LEU A 78 7.88 -5.77 -0.05
N LEU A 79 6.97 -6.69 0.28
CA LEU A 79 5.62 -6.36 0.75
C LEU A 79 5.55 -6.12 2.26
N ILE A 80 6.43 -6.72 3.08
CA ILE A 80 6.43 -6.55 4.54
C ILE A 80 6.47 -5.07 4.96
N PRO A 81 7.35 -4.20 4.41
CA PRO A 81 7.33 -2.77 4.72
C PRO A 81 5.97 -2.11 4.42
N VAL A 82 5.29 -2.54 3.36
CA VAL A 82 3.97 -2.03 2.99
C VAL A 82 2.92 -2.49 4.01
N MET A 83 2.95 -3.76 4.42
CA MET A 83 2.06 -4.30 5.46
C MET A 83 2.27 -3.62 6.81
N LEU A 84 3.53 -3.39 7.20
CA LEU A 84 3.87 -2.60 8.38
C LEU A 84 3.37 -1.16 8.25
N GLY A 85 3.55 -0.53 7.08
CA GLY A 85 2.99 0.79 6.80
C GLY A 85 1.46 0.83 6.94
N MET A 86 0.76 -0.18 6.44
CA MET A 86 -0.70 -0.30 6.60
C MET A 86 -1.11 -0.49 8.06
N LEU A 87 -0.37 -1.27 8.84
CA LEU A 87 -0.60 -1.45 10.27
C LEU A 87 -0.51 -0.12 11.03
N PHE A 88 0.53 0.69 10.79
CA PHE A 88 0.78 1.89 11.58
C PHE A 88 0.14 3.17 11.03
N CYS A 89 -0.09 3.24 9.72
CA CYS A 89 -0.49 4.49 9.06
C CYS A 89 -1.92 4.45 8.51
N SER A 90 -2.57 3.28 8.44
CA SER A 90 -3.95 3.22 7.95
C SER A 90 -4.93 3.83 8.96
N PRO A 91 -5.85 4.72 8.54
CA PRO A 91 -6.91 5.21 9.41
C PRO A 91 -8.00 4.16 9.67
N HIS A 92 -8.09 3.12 8.83
CA HIS A 92 -9.16 2.12 8.88
C HIS A 92 -8.77 0.92 9.75
N PRO A 93 -9.50 0.63 10.86
CA PRO A 93 -9.20 -0.50 11.75
C PRO A 93 -9.13 -1.83 11.01
N LYS A 94 -10.11 -2.11 10.14
CA LYS A 94 -10.17 -3.34 9.35
C LYS A 94 -8.91 -3.58 8.50
N VAL A 95 -8.26 -2.52 8.02
CA VAL A 95 -7.01 -2.66 7.23
C VAL A 95 -5.85 -3.00 8.15
N ARG A 96 -5.80 -2.41 9.35
CA ARG A 96 -4.78 -2.73 10.36
C ARG A 96 -4.92 -4.18 10.84
N ASP A 97 -6.14 -4.62 11.13
CA ASP A 97 -6.41 -5.99 11.57
C ASP A 97 -5.97 -7.00 10.50
N GLN A 98 -6.32 -6.74 9.23
CA GLN A 98 -5.89 -7.58 8.11
C GLN A 98 -4.37 -7.55 7.86
N ALA A 99 -3.70 -6.43 8.18
CA ALA A 99 -2.25 -6.36 8.09
C ALA A 99 -1.60 -7.21 9.19
N ILE A 100 -2.15 -7.23 10.41
CA ILE A 100 -1.69 -8.10 11.49
C ILE A 100 -1.86 -9.57 11.12
N GLU A 101 -3.05 -9.95 10.64
CA GLU A 101 -3.32 -11.33 10.21
C GLU A 101 -2.35 -11.75 9.11
N CYS A 102 -2.12 -10.90 8.11
CA CYS A 102 -1.19 -11.21 7.04
C CYS A 102 0.26 -11.36 7.54
N LEU A 103 0.70 -10.49 8.45
CA LEU A 103 2.02 -10.61 9.07
C LEU A 103 2.14 -11.90 9.89
N ARG A 104 1.11 -12.31 10.63
CA ARG A 104 1.09 -13.61 11.33
C ARG A 104 1.18 -14.78 10.36
N THR A 105 0.47 -14.73 9.24
CA THR A 105 0.57 -15.78 8.20
C THR A 105 1.98 -15.87 7.65
N ILE A 106 2.65 -14.73 7.41
CA ILE A 106 4.04 -14.69 6.96
C ILE A 106 4.97 -15.26 8.04
N ASP A 107 4.80 -14.87 9.30
CA ASP A 107 5.57 -15.39 10.43
C ASP A 107 5.46 -16.92 10.52
N GLN A 108 4.24 -17.45 10.43
CA GLN A 108 3.97 -18.89 10.49
C GLN A 108 4.53 -19.66 9.29
N LYS A 109 4.48 -19.09 8.08
CA LYS A 109 4.86 -19.78 6.84
C LYS A 109 6.34 -19.64 6.50
N MET A 110 6.94 -18.49 6.76
CA MET A 110 8.31 -18.14 6.35
C MET A 110 9.26 -17.97 7.53
N GLY A 111 8.73 -17.93 8.75
CA GLY A 111 9.50 -17.73 9.96
C GLY A 111 9.70 -16.25 10.31
N LYS A 112 9.87 -16.00 11.61
CA LYS A 112 9.99 -14.67 12.21
C LYS A 112 11.14 -13.81 11.69
N SER A 113 12.19 -14.44 11.20
CA SER A 113 13.40 -13.75 10.71
C SER A 113 13.12 -12.79 9.56
N ILE A 114 12.14 -13.11 8.68
CA ILE A 114 11.82 -12.27 7.53
C ILE A 114 11.14 -10.95 7.94
N ILE A 115 10.32 -10.98 8.99
CA ILE A 115 9.66 -9.78 9.53
C ILE A 115 10.64 -9.00 10.40
N GLU A 116 11.41 -9.68 11.26
CA GLU A 116 12.35 -9.04 12.18
C GLU A 116 13.38 -8.15 11.50
N LYS A 117 13.89 -8.51 10.33
CA LYS A 117 14.86 -7.66 9.60
C LYS A 117 14.28 -6.28 9.23
N HIS A 118 12.97 -6.18 9.02
CA HIS A 118 12.28 -4.92 8.76
C HIS A 118 11.95 -4.19 10.05
N VAL A 119 11.47 -4.92 11.06
CA VAL A 119 11.11 -4.37 12.37
C VAL A 119 12.31 -3.78 13.09
N LYS A 120 13.50 -4.37 12.95
CA LYS A 120 14.75 -3.87 13.55
C LYS A 120 15.06 -2.42 13.18
N ARG A 121 14.60 -1.92 12.03
CA ARG A 121 14.80 -0.54 11.56
C ARG A 121 13.76 0.45 12.10
N MET A 122 12.77 -0.02 12.86
CA MET A 122 11.68 0.79 13.41
C MET A 122 12.00 1.27 14.84
N SER A 123 11.26 2.27 15.31
CA SER A 123 11.36 2.76 16.70
C SER A 123 10.98 1.69 17.72
N ASN A 124 11.56 1.74 18.93
CA ASN A 124 11.31 0.79 20.02
C ASN A 124 9.82 0.56 20.31
N GLU A 125 9.04 1.64 20.29
CA GLU A 125 7.60 1.60 20.49
C GLU A 125 6.91 0.73 19.44
N LYS A 126 7.18 0.99 18.15
CA LYS A 126 6.61 0.18 17.05
C LYS A 126 7.07 -1.26 17.11
N ARG A 127 8.33 -1.51 17.48
CA ARG A 127 8.85 -2.88 17.68
C ARG A 127 8.08 -3.62 18.76
N THR A 128 7.79 -2.96 19.87
CA THR A 128 7.02 -3.52 21.00
C THR A 128 5.60 -3.85 20.57
N VAL A 129 4.95 -2.96 19.83
CA VAL A 129 3.61 -3.19 19.29
C VAL A 129 3.60 -4.40 18.34
N ILE A 130 4.58 -4.54 17.45
CA ILE A 130 4.60 -5.70 16.55
C ILE A 130 4.83 -6.98 17.34
N ALA A 131 5.79 -6.99 18.27
CA ALA A 131 6.13 -8.16 19.07
C ALA A 131 4.98 -8.63 19.98
N SER A 132 4.02 -7.77 20.33
CA SER A 132 2.82 -8.17 21.07
C SER A 132 1.67 -8.62 20.16
N LEU A 133 1.74 -8.34 18.86
CA LEU A 133 0.69 -8.63 17.89
C LEU A 133 1.00 -9.88 17.04
N ILE A 134 2.25 -10.23 16.80
CA ILE A 134 2.65 -11.45 16.06
C ILE A 134 3.26 -12.48 17.00
#